data_AF-A0A523XB37-F1
#
_entry.id   AF-A0A523XB37-F1
#
_cell.length_a   1.000
_cell.length_b   1.000
_cell.length_c   1.000
_cell.angle_alpha   90.00
_cell.angle_beta   90.00
_cell.angle_gamma   90.00
#
_symmetry.space_group_name_H-M   'P 1'
#
loop_
_entity.id
_entity.type
_entity.pdbx_description
1 polymer ?
#
loop_
_entity_poly.entity_id
_entity_poly.type
_entity_poly.pdbx_seq_one_letter_code
_entity_poly.pdbx_strand_id
1 'polypeptide(L)'
;MSDVIVDKNATAKISLGIIANKRKYKLDNAAEGFSLMSSKKISCVFRITCTLKEKIDVKKLHEALANILPRFPYFRVSIKKGFIWGKWITNLSIPEIMPEGQYTNQYIPIGRKKLLYRILVNQNRIAIECHHSLTDG
;
A
#
# COMPACT_ATOMS: atom_id res chain seq x y z
N MET A 1 -10.20 22.34 6.86
CA MET A 1 -9.92 20.90 6.99
C MET A 1 -10.45 20.26 5.72
N SER A 2 -9.67 20.32 4.64
CA SER A 2 -10.15 20.10 3.28
C SER A 2 -10.23 18.61 2.97
N ASP A 3 -11.45 18.13 2.76
CA ASP A 3 -11.76 16.84 2.17
C ASP A 3 -11.02 16.71 0.83
N VAL A 4 -10.02 15.82 0.80
CA VAL A 4 -9.46 15.33 -0.46
C VAL A 4 -10.53 14.42 -1.05
N ILE A 5 -11.42 15.01 -1.85
CA ILE A 5 -12.42 14.30 -2.63
C ILE A 5 -11.64 13.49 -3.68
N VAL A 6 -11.31 12.25 -3.31
CA VAL A 6 -10.84 11.24 -4.25
C VAL A 6 -12.00 10.96 -5.19
N ASP A 7 -11.86 11.41 -6.44
CA ASP A 7 -12.82 11.19 -7.51
C ASP A 7 -13.00 9.68 -7.73
N LYS A 8 -14.12 9.14 -7.23
CA LYS A 8 -14.51 7.74 -7.35
C LYS A 8 -14.66 7.28 -8.80
N ASN A 9 -14.88 8.21 -9.74
CA ASN A 9 -15.08 7.91 -11.16
C ASN A 9 -13.75 7.70 -11.90
N ALA A 10 -12.67 8.39 -11.49
CA ALA A 10 -11.33 8.16 -12.03
C ALA A 10 -10.80 6.77 -11.66
N THR A 11 -11.03 6.34 -10.41
CA THR A 11 -10.66 5.00 -9.92
C THR A 11 -11.42 3.88 -10.65
N ALA A 12 -12.66 4.15 -11.08
CA ALA A 12 -13.51 3.20 -11.79
C ALA A 12 -13.11 2.98 -13.26
N LYS A 13 -12.50 3.97 -13.93
CA LYS A 13 -12.00 3.80 -15.31
C LYS A 13 -10.68 3.02 -15.36
N ILE A 14 -9.81 3.17 -14.36
CA ILE A 14 -8.53 2.45 -14.29
C ILE A 14 -8.74 0.96 -13.97
N SER A 15 -9.82 0.61 -13.26
CA SER A 15 -10.14 -0.78 -12.94
C SER A 15 -10.65 -1.61 -14.13
N LEU A 16 -11.21 -0.99 -15.17
CA LEU A 16 -11.72 -1.70 -16.36
C LEU A 16 -10.61 -2.20 -17.31
N GLY A 17 -9.42 -1.58 -17.30
CA GLY A 17 -8.31 -1.98 -18.16
C GLY A 17 -7.49 -3.16 -17.65
N ILE A 18 -7.74 -3.65 -16.44
CA ILE A 18 -6.94 -4.70 -15.78
C ILE A 18 -7.83 -5.92 -15.57
N ILE A 19 -8.00 -6.73 -16.62
CA ILE A 19 -8.49 -8.11 -16.48
C ILE A 19 -7.37 -8.92 -15.81
N ALA A 20 -7.18 -8.74 -14.50
CA ALA A 20 -6.21 -9.52 -13.75
C ALA A 20 -6.89 -10.76 -13.17
N ASN A 21 -6.41 -11.92 -13.61
CA ASN A 21 -6.70 -13.20 -12.98
C ASN A 21 -6.51 -13.11 -11.47
N LYS A 22 -7.54 -13.44 -10.70
CA LYS A 22 -7.56 -13.38 -9.25
C LYS A 22 -6.69 -14.48 -8.65
N ARG A 23 -5.39 -14.23 -8.56
CA ARG A 23 -4.42 -15.18 -8.03
C ARG A 23 -4.46 -15.16 -6.49
N LYS A 24 -4.34 -16.35 -5.91
CA LYS A 24 -4.20 -16.55 -4.47
C LYS A 24 -2.84 -17.19 -4.25
N TYR A 25 -2.01 -16.57 -3.44
CA TYR A 25 -0.71 -17.13 -3.07
C TYR A 25 -0.78 -17.58 -1.60
N LYS A 26 -0.10 -18.70 -1.31
CA LYS A 26 0.09 -19.13 0.09
C LYS A 26 0.92 -18.06 0.79
N LEU A 27 0.58 -17.76 2.05
CA LEU A 27 1.36 -16.83 2.86
C LEU A 27 2.66 -17.52 3.29
N ASP A 28 3.78 -16.83 3.17
CA ASP A 28 5.07 -17.35 3.65
C ASP A 28 5.14 -17.28 5.18
N ASN A 29 5.93 -18.16 5.79
CA ASN A 29 6.01 -18.29 7.25
C ASN A 29 6.47 -16.98 7.93
N ALA A 30 7.39 -16.23 7.31
CA ALA A 30 7.83 -14.93 7.81
C ALA A 30 6.69 -13.89 7.77
N ALA A 31 5.98 -13.82 6.65
CA ALA A 31 4.83 -12.95 6.48
C ALA A 31 3.69 -13.28 7.45
N GLU A 32 3.50 -14.56 7.79
CA GLU A 32 2.58 -15.03 8.81
C GLU A 32 2.99 -14.56 10.22
N GLY A 33 4.27 -14.73 10.58
CA GLY A 33 4.83 -14.25 11.84
C GLY A 33 4.62 -12.74 12.03
N PHE A 34 5.02 -11.92 11.05
CA PHE A 34 4.82 -10.47 11.12
C PHE A 34 3.34 -10.09 11.14
N SER A 35 2.45 -10.82 10.46
CA SER A 35 1.01 -10.52 10.46
C SER A 35 0.30 -10.83 11.78
N LEU A 36 0.88 -11.74 12.58
CA LEU A 36 0.42 -12.07 13.93
C LEU A 36 0.97 -11.09 14.97
N MET A 37 2.24 -10.72 14.86
CA MET A 37 2.86 -9.74 15.75
C MET A 37 2.32 -8.32 15.54
N SER A 38 1.92 -8.01 14.30
CA SER A 38 1.47 -6.66 13.93
C SER A 38 0.23 -6.23 14.73
N SER A 39 0.45 -5.26 15.60
CA SER A 39 -0.53 -4.67 16.51
C SER A 39 -0.31 -3.17 16.58
N LYS A 40 -1.25 -2.42 17.16
CA LYS A 40 -1.09 -0.97 17.37
C LYS A 40 0.17 -0.62 18.19
N LYS A 41 0.67 -1.54 19.01
CA LYS A 41 1.93 -1.40 19.78
C LYS A 41 3.19 -1.77 18.98
N ILE A 42 3.08 -2.70 18.04
CA ILE A 42 4.19 -3.22 17.23
C ILE A 42 3.72 -3.16 15.79
N SER A 43 4.01 -2.05 15.10
CA SER A 43 3.44 -1.82 13.76
C SER A 43 4.07 -2.74 12.71
N CYS A 44 5.30 -3.22 12.91
CA CYS A 44 6.09 -3.94 11.90
C CYS A 44 6.08 -3.20 10.55
N VAL A 45 6.08 -1.87 10.59
CA VAL A 45 6.13 -0.99 9.42
C VAL A 45 7.51 -0.37 9.37
N PHE A 46 8.14 -0.45 8.21
CA PHE A 46 9.33 0.31 7.91
C PHE A 46 8.99 1.43 6.92
N ARG A 47 9.84 2.44 6.89
CA ARG A 47 9.66 3.64 6.07
C ARG A 47 10.91 3.89 5.25
N ILE A 48 10.71 4.16 3.96
CA ILE A 48 11.73 4.67 3.06
C ILE A 48 11.33 6.08 2.67
N THR A 49 12.24 7.05 2.83
CA THR A 49 12.00 8.45 2.45
C THR A 49 12.96 8.88 1.34
N CYS A 50 12.45 9.68 0.41
CA CYS A 50 13.22 10.30 -0.65
C CYS A 50 12.88 11.79 -0.68
N THR A 51 13.90 12.65 -0.68
CA THR A 51 13.72 14.10 -0.80
C THR A 51 14.16 14.54 -2.18
N LEU A 52 13.25 15.15 -2.93
CA LEU A 52 13.48 15.68 -4.26
C LEU A 52 13.93 17.14 -4.19
N LYS A 53 14.57 17.60 -5.26
CA LYS A 53 14.99 19.01 -5.40
C LYS A 53 13.80 19.95 -5.60
N GLU A 54 12.76 19.45 -6.27
CA GLU A 54 11.57 20.22 -6.63
C GLU A 54 10.34 19.76 -5.85
N LYS A 55 9.32 20.63 -5.81
CA LYS A 55 8.04 20.31 -5.18
C LYS A 55 7.32 19.20 -5.96
N ILE A 56 6.75 18.25 -5.22
CA ILE A 56 6.03 17.11 -5.79
C ILE A 56 4.67 17.56 -6.31
N ASP A 57 4.39 17.22 -7.57
CA ASP A 57 3.05 17.26 -8.14
C ASP A 57 2.35 15.91 -7.87
N VAL A 58 1.30 15.95 -7.05
CA VAL A 58 0.54 14.76 -6.64
C VAL A 58 -0.11 14.06 -7.83
N LYS A 59 -0.53 14.81 -8.87
CA LYS A 59 -1.15 14.22 -10.07
C LYS A 59 -0.12 13.40 -10.85
N LYS A 60 1.06 13.98 -11.11
CA LYS A 60 2.17 13.28 -11.78
C LYS A 60 2.64 12.06 -11.00
N LEU A 61 2.68 12.16 -9.67
CA LEU A 61 3.03 11.03 -8.81
C LEU A 61 2.01 9.89 -8.94
N HIS A 62 0.71 10.22 -8.96
CA HIS A 62 -0.34 9.22 -9.15
C HIS A 62 -0.26 8.53 -10.52
N GLU A 63 0.01 9.28 -11.59
CA GLU A 63 0.21 8.73 -12.94
C GLU A 63 1.44 7.82 -13.01
N ALA A 64 2.57 8.27 -12.45
CA ALA A 64 3.79 7.47 -12.39
C ALA A 64 3.56 6.15 -11.63
N LEU A 65 2.82 6.22 -10.52
CA LEU A 65 2.46 5.05 -9.75
C LEU A 65 1.56 4.10 -10.52
N ALA A 66 0.50 4.61 -11.17
CA ALA A 66 -0.39 3.82 -12.00
C ALA A 66 0.35 3.09 -13.13
N ASN A 67 1.38 3.70 -13.70
CA ASN A 67 2.23 3.10 -14.73
C ASN A 67 3.16 2.00 -14.19
N ILE A 68 3.62 2.12 -12.94
CA ILE A 68 4.56 1.18 -12.32
C ILE A 68 3.86 -0.04 -11.72
N LEU A 69 2.64 0.12 -11.18
CA LEU A 69 1.89 -0.97 -10.52
C LEU A 69 1.69 -2.24 -11.37
N PRO A 70 1.45 -2.18 -12.69
CA PRO A 70 1.40 -3.37 -13.55
C PRO A 70 2.68 -4.20 -13.53
N ARG A 71 3.85 -3.54 -13.45
CA ARG A 71 5.17 -4.18 -13.41
C ARG A 71 5.42 -4.93 -12.09
N PHE A 72 4.77 -4.52 -11.01
CA PHE A 72 4.96 -5.08 -9.66
C PHE A 72 3.67 -5.71 -9.12
N PRO A 73 3.23 -6.87 -9.66
CA PRO A 73 1.99 -7.52 -9.22
C PRO A 73 2.03 -7.99 -7.76
N TYR A 74 3.21 -8.26 -7.19
CA TYR A 74 3.37 -8.69 -5.80
C TYR A 74 3.04 -7.61 -4.78
N PHE A 75 3.15 -6.32 -5.14
CA PHE A 75 2.72 -5.22 -4.27
C PHE A 75 1.20 -5.04 -4.27
N ARG A 76 0.51 -5.61 -5.26
CA ARG A 76 -0.96 -5.55 -5.40
C ARG A 76 -1.62 -6.71 -4.69
N VAL A 77 -1.36 -6.84 -3.39
CA VAL A 77 -1.88 -7.93 -2.55
C VAL A 77 -2.42 -7.42 -1.22
N SER A 78 -3.38 -8.17 -0.68
CA SER A 78 -3.90 -8.01 0.67
C SER A 78 -3.84 -9.36 1.38
N ILE A 79 -3.59 -9.33 2.69
CA ILE A 79 -3.65 -10.53 3.52
C ILE A 79 -5.09 -10.75 3.98
N LYS A 80 -5.61 -11.93 3.70
CA LYS A 80 -6.82 -12.45 4.34
C LYS A 80 -6.40 -13.38 5.46
N LYS A 81 -6.67 -12.98 6.70
CA LYS A 81 -6.52 -13.86 7.88
C LYS A 81 -7.50 -15.03 7.76
N GLY A 82 -6.99 -16.25 7.87
CA GLY A 82 -7.76 -17.48 8.03
C GLY A 82 -7.65 -18.00 9.46
N PHE A 83 -8.41 -19.05 9.78
CA PHE A 83 -8.41 -19.64 11.13
C PHE A 83 -7.07 -20.28 11.53
N ILE A 84 -6.32 -20.78 10.55
CA ILE A 84 -5.07 -21.49 10.79
C ILE A 84 -3.95 -20.93 9.90
N TRP A 85 -4.27 -20.47 8.68
CA TRP A 85 -3.29 -19.93 7.73
C TRP A 85 -3.81 -18.67 7.05
N GLY A 86 -2.97 -17.65 6.96
CA GLY A 86 -3.23 -16.48 6.11
C GLY A 86 -3.08 -16.78 4.62
N LYS A 87 -3.74 -16.00 3.75
CA LYS A 87 -3.57 -16.08 2.29
C LYS A 87 -3.37 -14.69 1.68
N TRP A 88 -2.46 -14.59 0.72
CA TRP A 88 -2.37 -13.42 -0.14
C TRP A 88 -3.49 -13.45 -1.18
N ILE A 89 -4.21 -12.34 -1.28
CA ILE A 89 -5.25 -12.13 -2.28
C ILE A 89 -4.85 -10.93 -3.12
N THR A 90 -4.85 -11.08 -4.44
CA THR A 90 -4.63 -9.94 -5.34
C THR A 90 -5.63 -8.82 -5.05
N ASN A 91 -5.09 -7.63 -4.81
CA ASN A 91 -5.83 -6.40 -4.62
C ASN A 91 -5.40 -5.40 -5.70
N LEU A 92 -6.30 -5.11 -6.63
CA LEU A 92 -6.07 -4.20 -7.76
C LEU A 92 -6.34 -2.73 -7.41
N SER A 93 -6.63 -2.43 -6.15
CA SER A 93 -6.73 -1.05 -5.70
C SER A 93 -5.41 -0.31 -5.91
N ILE A 94 -5.52 0.93 -6.37
CA ILE A 94 -4.41 1.88 -6.40
C ILE A 94 -4.23 2.38 -4.96
N PRO A 95 -3.00 2.40 -4.42
CA PRO A 95 -2.73 2.96 -3.10
C PRO A 95 -3.08 4.46 -3.08
N GLU A 96 -3.68 4.88 -1.98
CA GLU A 96 -4.00 6.27 -1.75
C GLU A 96 -2.72 7.06 -1.40
N ILE A 97 -2.55 8.22 -2.02
CA ILE A 97 -1.48 9.17 -1.69
C ILE A 97 -2.02 10.08 -0.59
N MET A 98 -1.42 10.03 0.58
CA MET A 98 -1.84 10.83 1.73
C MET A 98 -0.83 11.94 2.01
N PRO A 99 -1.24 13.08 2.57
CA PRO A 99 -0.29 14.03 3.13
C PRO A 99 0.45 13.40 4.31
N GLU A 100 1.74 13.70 4.47
CA GLU A 100 2.50 13.25 5.63
C GLU A 100 1.93 13.87 6.92
N GLY A 101 1.48 13.02 7.85
CA GLY A 101 0.99 13.44 9.16
C GLY A 101 2.11 13.60 10.19
N GLN A 102 1.76 14.07 11.39
CA GLN A 102 2.72 14.25 12.50
C GLN A 102 3.34 12.94 13.02
N TYR A 103 2.64 11.81 12.88
CA TYR A 103 3.11 10.52 13.38
C TYR A 103 3.59 9.61 12.25
N THR A 104 4.80 9.08 12.40
CA THR A 104 5.46 8.16 11.46
C THR A 104 5.21 6.71 11.85
N ASN A 105 5.37 5.77 10.91
CA ASN A 105 5.33 4.30 11.15
C ASN A 105 4.06 3.81 11.86
N GLN A 106 2.93 4.48 11.61
CA GLN A 106 1.67 4.09 12.24
C GLN A 106 1.25 2.70 11.79
N TYR A 107 0.56 1.98 12.66
CA TYR A 107 0.00 0.68 12.35
C TYR A 107 -0.80 0.67 11.04
N ILE A 108 -0.42 -0.21 10.11
CA ILE A 108 -1.19 -0.48 8.90
C ILE A 108 -2.13 -1.65 9.21
N PRO A 109 -3.47 -1.44 9.20
CA PRO A 109 -4.40 -2.49 9.52
C PRO A 109 -4.39 -3.59 8.46
N ILE A 110 -4.04 -4.79 8.89
CA ILE A 110 -4.04 -5.98 8.04
C ILE A 110 -5.49 -6.44 7.85
N GLY A 111 -5.98 -6.43 6.61
CA GLY A 111 -7.35 -6.83 6.32
C GLY A 111 -7.65 -6.99 4.84
N ARG A 112 -8.81 -7.61 4.57
CA ARG A 112 -9.29 -7.81 3.20
C ARG A 112 -9.52 -6.44 2.54
N LYS A 113 -8.99 -6.25 1.33
CA LYS A 113 -9.03 -5.01 0.53
C LYS A 113 -8.12 -3.88 1.00
N LYS A 114 -7.29 -4.07 2.04
CA LYS A 114 -6.29 -3.06 2.43
C LYS A 114 -4.94 -3.42 1.86
N LEU A 115 -4.29 -2.46 1.21
CA LEU A 115 -2.90 -2.61 0.80
C LEU A 115 -2.02 -2.56 2.04
N LEU A 116 -0.90 -3.29 1.99
CA LEU A 116 0.05 -3.37 3.10
C LEU A 116 1.12 -2.27 3.06
N TYR A 117 0.93 -1.28 2.20
CA TYR A 117 1.79 -0.11 2.11
C TYR A 117 0.95 1.13 1.84
N ARG A 118 1.52 2.29 2.16
CA ARG A 118 0.96 3.61 1.86
C ARG A 118 2.05 4.56 1.40
N ILE A 119 1.64 5.56 0.63
CA ILE A 119 2.53 6.62 0.14
C ILE A 119 2.11 7.92 0.80
N LEU A 120 3.09 8.59 1.38
CA LEU A 120 2.96 9.86 2.07
C LEU A 120 3.75 10.91 1.30
N VAL A 121 3.16 12.10 1.14
CA VAL A 121 3.79 13.21 0.43
C VAL A 121 3.82 14.44 1.33
N ASN A 122 4.96 15.12 1.34
CA ASN A 122 5.15 16.36 2.05
C ASN A 122 6.05 17.30 1.25
N GLN A 123 5.46 18.31 0.63
CA GLN A 123 6.17 19.30 -0.20
C GLN A 123 7.07 18.66 -1.28
N ASN A 124 8.35 18.46 -1.00
CA ASN A 124 9.34 17.83 -1.88
C ASN A 124 9.81 16.43 -1.40
N ARG A 125 9.22 15.90 -0.33
CA ARG A 125 9.52 14.58 0.22
C ARG A 125 8.41 13.57 -0.10
N ILE A 126 8.83 12.39 -0.58
CA ILE A 126 7.99 11.20 -0.70
C ILE A 126 8.44 10.22 0.38
N ALA A 127 7.50 9.70 1.15
CA ALA A 127 7.73 8.61 2.08
C ALA A 127 6.84 7.43 1.72
N ILE A 128 7.42 6.24 1.70
CA ILE A 128 6.70 4.99 1.49
C ILE A 128 6.79 4.22 2.80
N GLU A 129 5.64 3.84 3.33
CA GLU A 129 5.56 3.02 4.52
C GLU A 129 5.00 1.66 4.14
N CYS A 130 5.80 0.62 4.38
CA CYS A 130 5.50 -0.76 4.00
C CYS A 130 5.49 -1.64 5.24
N HIS A 131 4.55 -2.58 5.29
CA HIS A 131 4.55 -3.62 6.30
C HIS A 131 5.59 -4.70 5.98
N HIS A 132 6.35 -5.16 6.98
CA HIS A 132 7.41 -6.17 6.82
C HIS A 132 6.92 -7.47 6.19
N SER A 133 5.66 -7.85 6.42
CA SER A 133 5.10 -9.05 5.77
C SER A 133 5.07 -8.98 4.24
N LEU A 134 5.13 -7.79 3.63
CA LEU A 134 5.17 -7.64 2.18
C LEU A 134 6.60 -7.73 1.62
N THR A 135 7.58 -7.22 2.37
CA THR A 135 8.97 -7.08 1.93
C THR A 135 9.90 -7.05 3.16
N ASP A 136 10.91 -7.90 3.16
CA ASP A 136 11.91 -8.02 4.22
C ASP A 136 13.17 -7.17 3.95
N GLY A 137 13.01 -5.94 3.42
CA GLY A 137 14.11 -5.00 3.18
C GLY A 137 14.91 -5.23 1.92
#